data_AF-A0AB73M879-F1
#
_entry.id   AF-A0AB73M879-F1
#
_cell.length_a   1.000
_cell.length_b   1.000
_cell.length_c   1.000
_cell.angle_alpha   90.00
_cell.angle_beta   90.00
_cell.angle_gamma   90.00
#
_symmetry.space_group_name_H-M   'P 1'
#
loop_
_entity.id
_entity.type
_entity.pdbx_description
1 polymer ?
#
loop_
_entity_poly.entity_id
_entity_poly.type
_entity_poly.pdbx_seq_one_letter_code
_entity_poly.pdbx_strand_id
1 'polypeptide(L)'
;MEVITGIKKGEYMKLRLLTLFLLGLFACICLTCQVGTRTDACKADLRKESVFGPSRDSCEFGTSVIFFTKYPGESDADFEIKKNTFFNFNLLNCIQYYEKLKECEKEGNRYTPALYSRE
;
A
#
# COMPACT_ATOMS: atom_id res chain seq x y z
N MET A 1 13.63 8.33 -62.70
CA MET A 1 12.85 8.89 -61.58
C MET A 1 12.19 7.83 -60.70
N GLU A 2 11.96 6.61 -61.19
CA GLU A 2 11.24 5.56 -60.45
C GLU A 2 12.03 4.93 -59.28
N VAL A 3 13.36 4.94 -59.34
CA VAL A 3 14.22 4.40 -58.28
C VAL A 3 14.11 5.23 -56.99
N ILE A 4 14.01 6.56 -57.11
CA ILE A 4 13.91 7.48 -55.97
C ILE A 4 12.54 7.36 -55.30
N THR A 5 11.47 7.12 -56.07
CA THR A 5 10.11 6.93 -55.52
C THR A 5 9.96 5.59 -54.80
N GLY A 6 10.63 4.53 -55.26
CA GLY A 6 10.67 3.23 -54.57
C GLY A 6 11.39 3.25 -53.22
N ILE A 7 12.57 3.90 -53.16
CA ILE A 7 13.36 4.03 -51.92
C ILE A 7 12.59 4.86 -50.87
N LYS A 8 12.00 5.99 -51.29
CA LYS A 8 11.24 6.89 -50.41
C LYS A 8 9.97 6.22 -49.84
N LYS A 9 9.35 5.32 -50.61
CA LYS A 9 8.17 4.55 -50.19
C LYS A 9 8.52 3.47 -49.15
N GLY A 10 9.70 2.85 -49.27
CA GLY A 10 10.21 1.86 -48.31
C GLY A 10 10.58 2.47 -46.95
N GLU A 11 11.23 3.64 -46.95
CA GLU A 11 11.51 4.37 -45.70
C GLU A 11 10.24 4.87 -45.00
N TYR A 12 9.26 5.37 -45.77
CA TYR A 12 7.97 5.81 -45.21
C TYR A 12 7.15 4.65 -44.60
N MET A 13 7.20 3.46 -45.21
CA MET A 13 6.58 2.25 -44.66
C MET A 13 7.26 1.79 -43.36
N LYS A 14 8.60 1.85 -43.29
CA LYS A 14 9.36 1.54 -42.06
C LYS A 14 9.05 2.54 -40.95
N LEU A 15 8.96 3.83 -41.28
CA LEU A 15 8.58 4.87 -40.31
C LEU A 15 7.18 4.65 -39.76
N ARG A 16 6.18 4.37 -40.63
CA ARG A 16 4.81 4.06 -40.21
C ARG A 16 4.72 2.80 -39.34
N LEU A 17 5.47 1.76 -39.67
CA LEU A 17 5.50 0.53 -38.87
C LEU A 17 6.08 0.79 -37.48
N LEU A 18 7.14 1.58 -37.40
CA LEU A 18 7.78 1.96 -36.14
C LEU A 18 6.87 2.87 -35.29
N THR A 19 6.13 3.79 -35.92
CA THR A 19 5.12 4.61 -35.23
C THR A 19 3.97 3.77 -34.67
N LEU A 20 3.45 2.81 -35.44
CA LEU A 20 2.40 1.89 -34.98
C LEU A 20 2.88 1.01 -33.82
N PHE A 21 4.13 0.55 -33.86
CA PHE A 21 4.71 -0.25 -32.79
C PHE A 21 4.86 0.56 -31.50
N LEU A 22 5.34 1.80 -31.59
CA LEU A 22 5.44 2.72 -30.44
C LEU A 22 4.07 3.07 -29.86
N LEU A 23 3.06 3.26 -30.71
CA LEU A 23 1.70 3.57 -30.30
C LEU A 23 1.02 2.37 -29.61
N GLY A 24 1.29 1.16 -30.11
CA GLY A 24 0.87 -0.10 -29.47
C GLY A 24 1.54 -0.33 -28.12
N LEU A 25 2.83 -0.06 -28.00
CA LEU A 25 3.58 -0.11 -26.73
C LEU A 25 3.01 0.90 -25.72
N PHE A 26 2.75 2.13 -26.14
CA PHE A 26 2.16 3.16 -25.28
C PHE A 26 0.76 2.75 -24.80
N ALA A 27 -0.09 2.23 -25.70
CA ALA A 27 -1.40 1.71 -25.33
C ALA A 27 -1.31 0.54 -24.34
N CYS A 28 -0.40 -0.41 -24.55
CA CYS A 28 -0.17 -1.50 -23.59
C CYS A 28 0.26 -0.98 -22.22
N ILE A 29 1.22 -0.05 -22.16
CA ILE A 29 1.72 0.51 -20.90
C ILE A 29 0.58 1.25 -20.17
N CYS A 30 -0.18 2.09 -20.87
CA CYS A 30 -1.33 2.80 -20.29
C CYS A 30 -2.44 1.87 -19.80
N LEU A 31 -2.68 0.74 -20.47
CA LEU A 31 -3.68 -0.26 -20.05
C LEU A 31 -3.18 -1.17 -18.91
N THR A 32 -1.85 -1.32 -18.76
CA THR A 32 -1.23 -2.09 -17.67
C THR A 32 -0.89 -1.26 -16.43
N CYS A 33 -1.21 0.03 -16.41
CA CYS A 33 -1.26 0.81 -15.18
C CYS A 33 -2.41 0.30 -14.31
N GLN A 34 -2.20 -0.85 -13.65
CA GLN A 34 -3.01 -1.29 -12.53
C GLN A 34 -2.81 -0.24 -11.43
N VAL A 35 -3.64 0.80 -11.47
CA VAL A 35 -3.92 1.62 -10.30
C VAL A 35 -4.34 0.61 -9.23
N GLY A 36 -3.51 0.45 -8.20
CA GLY A 36 -3.77 -0.50 -7.11
C GLY A 36 -5.21 -0.36 -6.64
N THR A 37 -5.82 -1.45 -6.18
CA THR A 37 -7.23 -1.40 -5.81
C THR A 37 -7.43 -0.36 -4.70
N ARG A 38 -8.63 0.23 -4.57
CA ARG A 38 -8.93 1.14 -3.44
C ARG A 38 -8.59 0.49 -2.09
N THR A 39 -8.74 -0.84 -2.00
CA THR A 39 -8.32 -1.65 -0.86
C THR A 39 -6.82 -1.57 -0.61
N ASP A 40 -5.99 -1.69 -1.65
CA ASP A 40 -4.53 -1.63 -1.55
C ASP A 40 -4.06 -0.23 -1.15
N ALA A 41 -4.69 0.81 -1.71
CA ALA A 41 -4.44 2.19 -1.32
C ALA A 41 -4.81 2.44 0.16
N CYS A 42 -5.98 1.97 0.60
CA CYS A 42 -6.44 2.05 1.99
C CYS A 42 -5.48 1.32 2.94
N LYS A 43 -5.09 0.08 2.62
CA LYS A 43 -4.09 -0.70 3.38
C LYS A 43 -2.72 -0.04 3.40
N ALA A 44 -2.31 0.62 2.31
CA ALA A 44 -1.04 1.34 2.23
C ALA A 44 -1.05 2.61 3.08
N ASP A 45 -2.15 3.35 3.11
CA ASP A 45 -2.31 4.54 3.97
C ASP A 45 -2.35 4.15 5.45
N LEU A 46 -3.04 3.07 5.81
CA LEU A 46 -3.01 2.49 7.17
C LEU A 46 -1.62 2.04 7.62
N ARG A 47 -0.76 1.63 6.69
CA ARG A 47 0.65 1.31 7.00
C ARG A 47 1.53 2.55 7.15
N LYS A 48 1.13 3.68 6.55
CA LYS A 48 1.82 4.97 6.70
C LYS A 48 1.34 5.77 7.90
N GLU A 49 0.20 5.39 8.50
CA GLU A 49 -0.32 6.04 9.69
C GLU A 49 0.76 5.99 10.80
N SER A 50 1.03 7.15 11.42
CA SER A 50 2.19 7.38 12.27
C SER A 50 2.31 6.40 13.44
N VAL A 51 3.50 6.30 14.06
CA VAL A 51 3.77 5.50 15.28
C VAL A 51 2.78 5.75 16.43
N PHE A 52 2.13 6.91 16.46
CA PHE A 52 1.13 7.28 17.47
C PHE A 52 -0.33 7.07 17.03
N GLY A 53 -0.56 6.59 15.82
CA GLY A 53 -1.87 6.26 15.27
C GLY A 53 -2.07 4.76 15.08
N PRO A 54 -3.28 4.34 14.69
CA PRO A 54 -3.61 2.94 14.48
C PRO A 54 -2.84 2.38 13.27
N SER A 55 -1.75 1.67 13.55
CA SER A 55 -0.87 1.07 12.55
C SER A 55 -0.56 -0.38 12.93
N ARG A 56 0.07 -1.10 12.00
CA ARG A 56 0.54 -2.47 12.28
C ARG A 56 1.51 -2.50 13.48
N ASP A 57 2.32 -1.46 13.61
CA ASP A 57 3.37 -1.38 14.63
C ASP A 57 2.76 -1.20 16.03
N SER A 58 1.55 -0.65 16.14
CA SER A 58 0.79 -0.59 17.40
C SER A 58 0.47 -1.98 17.98
N CYS A 59 0.51 -3.03 17.16
CA CYS A 59 0.33 -4.42 17.60
C CYS A 59 1.66 -5.11 17.96
N GLU A 60 2.81 -4.50 17.65
CA GLU A 60 4.14 -5.07 17.93
C GLU A 60 4.73 -4.53 19.25
N PHE A 61 4.50 -5.28 20.34
CA PHE A 61 5.07 -4.96 21.65
C PHE A 61 6.53 -5.41 21.85
N GLY A 62 7.08 -6.18 20.91
CA GLY A 62 8.40 -6.82 21.05
C GLY A 62 9.59 -5.85 21.07
N THR A 63 9.44 -4.67 20.46
CA THR A 63 10.50 -3.65 20.33
C THR A 63 10.53 -2.67 21.50
N SER A 64 9.53 -2.70 22.39
CA SER A 64 9.29 -1.70 23.44
C SER A 64 9.75 -2.14 24.83
N VAL A 65 10.85 -2.90 24.89
CA VAL A 65 11.44 -3.47 26.12
C VAL A 65 11.61 -2.41 27.22
N ILE A 66 11.99 -1.18 26.86
CA ILE A 66 12.19 -0.05 27.78
C ILE A 66 10.97 0.28 28.65
N PHE A 67 9.75 0.01 28.17
CA PHE A 67 8.51 0.29 28.89
C PHE A 67 8.11 -0.85 29.83
N PHE A 68 8.63 -2.06 29.60
CA PHE A 68 8.40 -3.25 30.42
C PHE A 68 9.56 -3.54 31.39
N THR A 69 10.65 -2.78 31.31
CA THR A 69 11.77 -2.85 32.27
C THR A 69 11.66 -1.75 33.32
N LYS A 70 11.83 -2.13 34.58
CA LYS A 70 11.93 -1.21 35.71
C LYS A 70 13.35 -0.67 35.81
N TYR A 71 13.50 0.66 35.90
CA TYR A 71 14.82 1.28 36.09
C TYR A 71 15.22 1.31 37.58
N PRO A 72 16.53 1.25 37.90
CA PRO A 72 16.98 1.38 39.28
C PRO A 72 16.63 2.77 39.82
N GLY A 73 15.88 2.81 40.94
CA GLY A 73 15.37 4.05 41.54
C GLY A 73 13.94 4.44 41.13
N GLU A 74 13.32 3.72 40.19
CA GLU A 74 11.91 3.91 39.83
C GLU A 74 10.99 3.30 40.90
N SER A 75 9.93 4.01 41.31
CA SER A 75 8.94 3.48 42.24
C SER A 75 8.09 2.39 41.55
N ASP A 76 7.52 1.47 42.33
CA ASP A 76 6.62 0.45 41.76
C ASP A 76 5.37 1.06 41.12
N ALA A 77 4.87 2.16 41.69
CA ALA A 77 3.72 2.88 41.17
C ALA A 77 4.02 3.52 39.80
N ASP A 78 5.18 4.18 39.66
CA ASP A 78 5.58 4.82 38.40
C ASP A 78 5.82 3.78 37.30
N PHE A 79 6.45 2.66 37.65
CA PHE A 79 6.67 1.55 36.74
C PHE A 79 5.34 0.97 36.22
N GLU A 80 4.38 0.71 37.11
CA GLU A 80 3.06 0.19 36.73
C GLU A 80 2.28 1.18 35.85
N ILE A 81 2.33 2.49 36.16
CA ILE A 81 1.69 3.52 35.34
C ILE A 81 2.33 3.58 33.95
N LYS A 82 3.66 3.57 33.85
CA LYS A 82 4.40 3.58 32.58
C LYS A 82 4.01 2.38 31.73
N LYS A 83 4.08 1.18 32.31
CA LYS A 83 3.76 -0.10 31.66
C LYS A 83 2.32 -0.11 31.17
N ASN A 84 1.35 0.22 32.04
CA ASN A 84 -0.06 0.22 31.67
C ASN A 84 -0.41 1.29 30.64
N THR A 85 0.14 2.49 30.77
CA THR A 85 -0.09 3.56 29.78
C THR A 85 0.37 3.13 28.41
N PHE A 86 1.59 2.60 28.31
CA PHE A 86 2.13 2.10 27.04
C PHE A 86 1.30 0.94 26.49
N PHE A 87 0.98 -0.05 27.33
CA PHE A 87 0.21 -1.22 26.91
C PHE A 87 -1.19 -0.85 26.41
N ASN A 88 -1.93 -0.03 27.18
CA ASN A 88 -3.29 0.38 26.83
C ASN A 88 -3.30 1.23 25.55
N PHE A 89 -2.36 2.17 25.41
CA PHE A 89 -2.25 2.99 24.21
C PHE A 89 -2.04 2.14 22.94
N ASN A 90 -1.09 1.21 22.99
CA ASN A 90 -0.81 0.33 21.85
C ASN A 90 -1.95 -0.64 21.58
N LEU A 91 -2.57 -1.22 22.63
CA LEU A 91 -3.71 -2.11 22.48
C LEU A 91 -4.90 -1.41 21.81
N LEU A 92 -5.24 -0.19 22.24
CA LEU A 92 -6.33 0.59 21.63
C LEU A 92 -6.06 0.88 20.15
N ASN A 93 -4.85 1.33 19.83
CA ASN A 93 -4.45 1.58 18.44
C ASN A 93 -4.43 0.31 17.59
N CYS A 94 -4.01 -0.82 18.17
CA CYS A 94 -4.04 -2.12 17.50
C CYS A 94 -5.48 -2.57 17.20
N ILE A 95 -6.42 -2.40 18.14
CA ILE A 95 -7.84 -2.70 17.92
C ILE A 95 -8.40 -1.82 16.80
N GLN A 96 -8.14 -0.51 16.84
CA GLN A 96 -8.58 0.43 15.81
C GLN A 96 -7.95 0.12 14.44
N TYR A 97 -6.69 -0.31 14.41
CA TYR A 97 -6.02 -0.74 13.18
C TYR A 97 -6.77 -1.91 12.51
N TYR A 98 -7.14 -2.94 13.29
CA TYR A 98 -7.90 -4.07 12.75
C TYR A 98 -9.32 -3.70 12.33
N GLU A 99 -9.97 -2.76 13.02
CA GLU A 99 -11.29 -2.26 12.63
C GLU A 99 -11.23 -1.55 11.28
N LYS A 100 -10.31 -0.59 11.14
CA LYS A 100 -10.06 0.11 9.86
C LYS A 100 -9.62 -0.85 8.75
N LEU A 101 -8.84 -1.88 9.07
CA LEU A 101 -8.43 -2.90 8.10
C LEU A 101 -9.65 -3.65 7.54
N LYS A 102 -10.61 -4.02 8.39
CA LYS A 102 -11.88 -4.62 7.97
C LYS A 102 -12.71 -3.65 7.12
N GLU A 103 -12.71 -2.37 7.44
CA GLU A 103 -13.39 -1.35 6.63
C GLU A 103 -12.77 -1.24 5.23
N CYS A 104 -11.43 -1.24 5.11
CA CYS A 104 -10.75 -1.26 3.82
C CYS A 104 -11.18 -2.47 2.96
N GLU A 105 -11.28 -3.66 3.57
CA GLU A 105 -11.71 -4.87 2.87
C GLU A 105 -13.19 -4.81 2.46
N LYS A 106 -14.05 -4.25 3.31
CA LYS A 106 -15.47 -4.04 3.00
C LYS A 106 -15.68 -3.08 1.83
N GLU A 107 -14.93 -1.97 1.78
CA GLU A 107 -14.98 -1.05 0.63
C GLU A 107 -14.54 -1.73 -0.67
N GLY A 108 -13.46 -2.53 -0.62
CA GLY A 108 -13.01 -3.33 -1.75
C GLY A 108 -14.08 -4.31 -2.26
N ASN A 109 -14.74 -5.01 -1.35
CA ASN A 109 -15.79 -5.97 -1.68
C ASN A 109 -17.04 -5.32 -2.24
N ARG A 110 -17.35 -4.07 -1.86
CA ARG A 110 -18.52 -3.35 -2.37
C ARG A 110 -18.45 -3.10 -3.87
N TYR A 111 -17.26 -2.83 -4.41
CA TYR A 111 -17.08 -2.47 -5.82
C TYR A 111 -16.56 -3.62 -6.68
N THR A 112 -16.07 -4.71 -6.07
CA THR A 112 -15.63 -5.94 -6.75
C THR A 112 -16.02 -7.22 -5.98
N PRO A 113 -17.31 -7.48 -5.75
CA PRO A 113 -17.77 -8.59 -4.90
C PRO A 113 -17.36 -9.98 -5.43
N ALA A 114 -17.22 -10.13 -6.76
CA ALA A 114 -16.87 -11.40 -7.39
C ALA A 114 -15.40 -11.83 -7.19
N LEU A 115 -14.49 -10.91 -6.85
CA LEU A 115 -13.06 -11.24 -6.65
C LEU A 115 -12.75 -11.73 -5.24
N TYR A 116 -13.60 -11.39 -4.27
CA TYR A 116 -13.38 -11.66 -2.83
C TYR A 116 -14.47 -12.51 -2.19
N SER A 117 -15.39 -13.07 -3.00
CA SER A 117 -16.23 -14.20 -2.61
C SER A 117 -15.36 -15.45 -2.45
N ARG A 118 -14.57 -15.51 -1.37
CA ARG A 118 -14.10 -16.79 -0.85
C ARG A 118 -15.02 -17.15 0.32
N GLU A 119 -15.65 -18.31 0.16
CA GLU A 119 -16.31 -19.07 1.22
C GLU A 119 -15.41 -19.21 2.47
#